data_AF-A0AAC8Q5V0-F1
#
_entry.id   AF-A0AAC8Q5V0-F1
#
_cell.length_a   1.000
_cell.length_b   1.000
_cell.length_c   1.000
_cell.angle_alpha   90.00
_cell.angle_beta   90.00
_cell.angle_gamma   90.00
#
_symmetry.space_group_name_H-M   'P 1'
#
loop_
_entity.id
_entity.type
_entity.pdbx_description
1 polymer ?
#
loop_
_entity_poly.entity_id
_entity_poly.type
_entity_poly.pdbx_seq_one_letter_code
_entity_poly.pdbx_strand_id
1 'polypeptide(L)'
;MKRVLLPLLLCLCLGTPVWAASGVDTLRLEARTARTQVRDLRDRQQVLRAELNTLAGRIEQLKAEQKGRLVAGPELETALRQSQELSGQLSGLAQSLSGAETEAERRNLALHSALSEELARVRAAWDATSEREARSKLIARMRDLRTERDALRSTLPASHEPALDRRESSDDPEDLLEQADVLRDSEDKVRQRLQALRGRITELREERELDRRMSDFLGEESMFDEQDRHMRLRFNSSTKSISVEASQRSRGGLFPGAPQDSFSGGAQGDSAPPIPQPPAAGEPVPGTPSPGNGGVEMGDQVQSPVYRAADNRPQVGTVRAQVLASGNPEDLRGLESEAARLESLARELDSRADSLERRARELR
;
A
#
# COMPACT_ATOMS: atom_id res chain seq x y z
N MET A 1 -18.02 -56.93 27.14
CA MET A 1 -17.05 -55.80 27.23
C MET A 1 -16.65 -55.27 25.84
N LYS A 2 -17.58 -54.80 25.00
CA LYS A 2 -17.27 -54.32 23.62
C LYS A 2 -18.16 -53.17 23.09
N ARG A 3 -18.80 -52.36 23.95
CA ARG A 3 -19.77 -51.33 23.51
C ARG A 3 -19.48 -49.88 23.94
N VAL A 4 -18.30 -49.58 24.49
CA VAL A 4 -17.99 -48.23 25.02
C VAL A 4 -16.89 -47.51 24.22
N LEU A 5 -16.35 -48.12 23.17
CA LEU A 5 -15.26 -47.52 22.37
C LEU A 5 -15.71 -46.66 21.17
N LEU A 6 -17.02 -46.62 20.87
CA LEU A 6 -17.55 -45.94 19.68
C LEU A 6 -17.85 -44.42 19.84
N PRO A 7 -18.17 -43.85 21.03
CA PRO A 7 -18.41 -42.40 21.12
C PRO A 7 -17.13 -41.57 21.19
N LEU A 8 -15.97 -42.17 21.51
CA LEU A 8 -14.71 -41.43 21.64
C LEU A 8 -14.03 -41.19 20.28
N LEU A 9 -14.35 -42.00 19.27
CA LEU A 9 -13.84 -41.84 17.91
C LEU A 9 -14.64 -40.82 17.08
N LEU A 10 -15.87 -40.46 17.52
CA LEU A 10 -16.72 -39.48 16.83
C LEU A 10 -16.41 -38.01 17.24
N CYS A 11 -15.86 -37.78 18.43
CA CYS A 11 -15.49 -36.43 18.89
C CYS A 11 -14.12 -35.95 18.38
N LEU A 12 -13.30 -36.81 17.77
CA LEU A 12 -11.98 -36.43 17.24
C LEU A 12 -12.02 -35.87 15.80
N CYS A 13 -13.15 -35.95 15.10
CA CYS A 13 -13.30 -35.49 13.71
C CYS A 13 -13.91 -34.09 13.55
N LEU A 14 -14.22 -33.38 14.65
CA LEU A 14 -14.78 -32.02 14.62
C LEU A 14 -13.75 -30.92 14.90
N GLY A 15 -12.47 -31.28 15.05
CA GLY A 15 -11.40 -30.35 15.41
C GLY A 15 -10.43 -30.02 14.29
N THR A 16 -10.69 -30.39 13.03
CA THR A 16 -9.87 -29.86 11.94
C THR A 16 -10.35 -28.45 11.66
N PRO A 17 -9.50 -27.42 11.83
CA PRO A 17 -9.82 -26.11 11.30
C PRO A 17 -9.99 -26.30 9.79
N VAL A 18 -11.24 -26.24 9.33
CA VAL A 18 -11.59 -26.04 7.92
C VAL A 18 -11.17 -24.61 7.58
N TRP A 19 -9.87 -24.36 7.64
CA TRP A 19 -9.22 -23.30 6.89
C TRP A 19 -9.08 -23.88 5.49
N ALA A 20 -10.23 -24.07 4.85
CA ALA A 20 -10.27 -24.21 3.41
C ALA A 20 -9.41 -23.07 2.89
N ALA A 21 -8.36 -23.42 2.14
CA ALA A 21 -7.53 -22.45 1.43
C ALA A 21 -8.51 -21.53 0.71
N SER A 22 -8.71 -20.34 1.27
CA SER A 22 -9.65 -19.38 0.73
C SER A 22 -9.22 -19.16 -0.71
N GLY A 23 -10.12 -19.30 -1.68
CA GLY A 23 -9.81 -19.10 -3.11
C GLY A 23 -9.15 -17.75 -3.43
N VAL A 24 -9.02 -16.86 -2.45
CA VAL A 24 -8.16 -15.69 -2.45
C VAL A 24 -6.72 -16.00 -2.89
N ASP A 25 -6.11 -17.13 -2.52
CA ASP A 25 -4.73 -17.41 -2.95
C ASP A 25 -4.60 -17.63 -4.45
N THR A 26 -5.58 -18.27 -5.08
CA THR A 26 -5.62 -18.42 -6.55
C THR A 26 -5.86 -17.07 -7.21
N LEU A 27 -6.77 -16.26 -6.66
CA LEU A 27 -7.02 -14.90 -7.13
C LEU A 27 -5.79 -13.98 -6.98
N ARG A 28 -4.99 -14.14 -5.92
CA ARG A 28 -3.71 -13.43 -5.74
C ARG A 28 -2.74 -13.79 -6.84
N LEU A 29 -2.60 -15.08 -7.15
CA LEU A 29 -1.73 -15.54 -8.22
C LEU A 29 -2.19 -14.99 -9.57
N GLU A 30 -3.48 -15.10 -9.89
CA GLU A 30 -4.07 -14.60 -11.14
C GLU A 30 -3.92 -13.08 -11.30
N ALA A 31 -4.15 -12.31 -10.24
CA ALA A 31 -3.94 -10.86 -10.29
C ALA A 31 -2.47 -10.50 -10.53
N ARG A 32 -1.54 -11.26 -9.93
CA ARG A 32 -0.09 -11.07 -10.14
C ARG A 32 0.32 -11.41 -11.57
N THR A 33 -0.14 -12.54 -12.12
CA THR A 33 0.20 -12.95 -13.48
C THR A 33 -0.35 -11.98 -14.53
N ALA A 34 -1.55 -11.44 -14.33
CA ALA A 34 -2.11 -10.42 -15.21
C ALA A 34 -1.27 -9.14 -15.21
N ARG A 35 -0.82 -8.68 -14.03
CA ARG A 35 0.05 -7.50 -13.91
C ARG A 35 1.42 -7.71 -14.55
N THR A 36 2.00 -8.90 -14.44
CA THR A 36 3.27 -9.21 -15.12
C THR A 36 3.09 -9.21 -16.63
N GLN A 37 2.01 -9.77 -17.15
CA GLN A 37 1.71 -9.74 -18.59
C GLN A 37 1.59 -8.31 -19.13
N VAL A 38 0.89 -7.42 -18.42
CA VAL A 38 0.80 -6.00 -18.79
C VAL A 38 2.18 -5.33 -18.82
N ARG A 39 3.05 -5.62 -17.85
CA ARG A 39 4.42 -5.08 -17.82
C ARG A 39 5.24 -5.61 -18.99
N ASP A 40 5.21 -6.92 -19.25
CA ASP A 40 5.93 -7.54 -20.36
C ASP A 40 5.51 -6.96 -21.71
N LEU A 41 4.22 -6.70 -21.90
CA LEU A 41 3.71 -6.05 -23.11
C LEU A 41 4.19 -4.60 -23.23
N ARG A 42 4.19 -3.82 -22.15
CA ARG A 42 4.72 -2.44 -22.15
C ARG A 42 6.22 -2.40 -22.46
N ASP A 43 6.99 -3.34 -21.92
CA ASP A 43 8.42 -3.43 -22.19
C ASP A 43 8.67 -3.74 -23.67
N ARG A 44 7.93 -4.70 -24.25
CA ARG A 44 7.98 -4.97 -25.70
C ARG A 44 7.58 -3.76 -26.54
N GLN A 45 6.55 -3.00 -26.12
CA GLN A 45 6.15 -1.77 -26.79
C GLN A 45 7.29 -0.74 -26.83
N GLN A 46 8.01 -0.57 -25.72
CA GLN A 46 9.13 0.36 -25.62
C GLN A 46 10.29 -0.07 -26.55
N VAL A 47 10.61 -1.36 -26.58
CA VAL A 47 11.64 -1.91 -27.48
C VAL A 47 11.28 -1.65 -28.95
N LEU A 48 10.06 -2.00 -29.38
CA LEU A 48 9.63 -1.78 -30.77
C LEU A 48 9.59 -0.29 -31.14
N ARG A 49 9.22 0.61 -30.20
CA ARG A 49 9.28 2.06 -30.41
C ARG A 49 10.72 2.54 -30.59
N ALA A 50 11.67 2.00 -29.82
CA ALA A 50 13.08 2.32 -29.98
C ALA A 50 13.60 1.86 -31.34
N GLU A 51 13.24 0.66 -31.79
CA GLU A 51 13.58 0.14 -33.12
C GLU A 51 12.99 0.96 -34.26
N LEU A 52 11.74 1.43 -34.12
CA LEU A 52 11.12 2.31 -35.11
C LEU A 52 11.87 3.64 -35.20
N ASN A 53 12.24 4.23 -34.06
CA ASN A 53 13.01 5.47 -34.03
C ASN A 53 14.40 5.33 -34.67
N THR A 54 15.09 4.20 -34.46
CA THR A 54 16.39 3.95 -35.11
C THR A 54 16.23 3.75 -36.62
N LEU A 55 15.20 3.02 -37.08
CA LEU A 55 14.88 2.90 -38.50
C LEU A 55 14.51 4.24 -39.15
N ALA A 56 13.75 5.09 -38.45
CA ALA A 56 13.40 6.42 -38.93
C ALA A 56 14.67 7.25 -39.18
N GLY A 57 15.62 7.27 -38.25
CA GLY A 57 16.92 7.94 -38.42
C GLY A 57 17.72 7.38 -39.61
N ARG A 58 17.72 6.06 -39.82
CA ARG A 58 18.36 5.43 -40.99
C ARG A 58 17.70 5.83 -42.31
N ILE A 59 16.36 5.88 -42.35
CA ILE A 59 15.60 6.31 -43.53
C ILE A 59 15.94 7.76 -43.86
N GLU A 60 16.05 8.64 -42.87
CA GLU A 60 16.46 10.03 -43.07
C GLU A 60 17.87 10.15 -43.64
N GLN A 61 18.83 9.37 -43.12
CA GLN A 61 20.19 9.30 -43.65
C GLN A 61 20.21 8.83 -45.12
N LEU A 62 19.53 7.72 -45.42
CA LEU A 62 19.42 7.20 -46.80
C LEU A 62 18.75 8.20 -47.74
N LYS A 63 17.72 8.92 -47.29
CA LYS A 63 17.07 10.00 -48.05
C LYS A 63 18.02 11.16 -48.30
N ALA A 64 18.86 11.54 -47.33
CA ALA A 64 19.83 12.60 -47.47
C ALA A 64 20.94 12.22 -48.48
N GLU A 65 21.43 10.99 -48.42
CA GLU A 65 22.42 10.44 -49.36
C GLU A 65 21.88 10.33 -50.79
N GLN A 66 20.57 10.10 -50.96
CA GLN A 66 19.91 9.99 -52.27
C GLN A 66 19.52 11.32 -52.91
N LYS A 67 19.70 12.48 -52.26
CA LYS A 67 19.41 13.79 -52.85
C LYS A 67 20.25 14.00 -54.12
N GLY A 68 19.67 13.70 -55.28
CA GLY A 68 20.32 13.77 -56.60
C GLY A 68 20.09 12.56 -57.51
N ARG A 69 19.56 11.44 -57.00
CA ARG A 69 19.15 10.27 -57.80
C ARG A 69 17.63 10.24 -57.99
N LEU A 70 17.18 9.98 -59.22
CA LEU A 70 15.75 9.93 -59.60
C LEU A 70 15.02 8.66 -59.16
N VAL A 71 15.73 7.62 -58.71
CA VAL A 71 15.15 6.32 -58.33
C VAL A 71 15.51 6.00 -56.88
N ALA A 72 14.50 5.60 -56.10
CA ALA A 72 14.70 5.11 -54.73
C ALA A 72 15.63 3.89 -54.75
N GLY A 73 16.70 3.94 -53.94
CA GLY A 73 17.59 2.79 -53.80
C GLY A 73 16.90 1.62 -53.08
N PRO A 74 17.25 0.36 -53.40
CA PRO A 74 16.60 -0.82 -52.83
C PRO A 74 16.67 -0.86 -51.29
N GLU A 75 17.72 -0.29 -50.68
CA GLU A 75 17.85 -0.19 -49.23
C GLU A 75 16.78 0.69 -48.59
N LEU A 76 16.41 1.80 -49.24
CA LEU A 76 15.33 2.68 -48.75
C LEU A 76 13.99 1.96 -48.78
N GLU A 77 13.71 1.21 -49.85
CA GLU A 77 12.49 0.41 -49.96
C GLU A 77 12.42 -0.67 -48.88
N THR A 78 13.54 -1.36 -48.61
CA THR A 78 13.59 -2.36 -47.52
C THR A 78 13.37 -1.74 -46.15
N ALA A 79 13.97 -0.57 -45.87
CA ALA A 79 13.80 0.14 -44.60
C ALA A 79 12.36 0.66 -44.42
N LEU A 80 11.74 1.17 -45.49
CA LEU A 80 10.34 1.58 -45.49
C LEU A 80 9.41 0.40 -45.23
N ARG A 81 9.66 -0.76 -45.85
CA ARG A 81 8.88 -1.98 -45.63
C ARG A 81 9.00 -2.47 -44.18
N GLN A 82 10.21 -2.47 -43.62
CA GLN A 82 10.44 -2.81 -42.21
C GLN A 82 9.74 -1.83 -41.26
N SER A 83 9.75 -0.53 -41.57
CA SER A 83 9.04 0.48 -40.77
C SER A 83 7.51 0.25 -40.79
N GLN A 84 6.94 -0.09 -41.95
CA GLN A 84 5.52 -0.45 -42.06
C GLN A 84 5.19 -1.71 -41.26
N GLU A 85 6.05 -2.72 -41.31
CA GLU A 85 5.90 -3.96 -40.54
C GLU A 85 5.94 -3.71 -39.02
N LEU A 86 6.94 -2.96 -38.52
CA LEU A 86 7.01 -2.57 -37.12
C LEU A 86 5.80 -1.75 -36.67
N SER A 87 5.29 -0.87 -37.54
CA SER A 87 4.08 -0.09 -37.25
C SER A 87 2.84 -0.98 -37.12
N GLY A 88 2.74 -2.02 -37.95
CA GLY A 88 1.71 -3.07 -37.83
C GLY A 88 1.85 -3.86 -36.53
N GLN A 89 3.06 -4.27 -36.16
CA GLN A 89 3.34 -4.97 -34.91
C GLN A 89 3.01 -4.11 -33.69
N LEU A 90 3.36 -2.81 -33.69
CA LEU A 90 3.00 -1.88 -32.63
C LEU A 90 1.49 -1.71 -32.47
N SER A 91 0.74 -1.69 -33.58
CA SER A 91 -0.72 -1.60 -33.55
C SER A 91 -1.34 -2.87 -32.97
N GLY A 92 -0.86 -4.05 -33.37
CA GLY A 92 -1.28 -5.33 -32.78
C GLY A 92 -0.94 -5.44 -31.29
N LEU A 93 0.26 -4.97 -30.91
CA LEU A 93 0.69 -4.93 -29.51
C LEU A 93 -0.20 -3.99 -28.69
N ALA A 94 -0.53 -2.80 -29.20
CA ALA A 94 -1.42 -1.86 -28.51
C ALA A 94 -2.80 -2.49 -28.21
N GLN A 95 -3.37 -3.25 -29.16
CA GLN A 95 -4.63 -3.98 -28.95
C GLN A 95 -4.48 -5.11 -27.92
N SER A 96 -3.35 -5.83 -27.93
CA SER A 96 -3.08 -6.87 -26.93
C SER A 96 -2.88 -6.27 -25.53
N LEU A 97 -2.26 -5.09 -25.45
CA LEU A 97 -2.00 -4.38 -24.21
C LEU A 97 -3.31 -3.88 -23.59
N SER A 98 -4.19 -3.26 -24.38
CA SER A 98 -5.50 -2.84 -23.89
C SER A 98 -6.34 -4.03 -23.39
N GLY A 99 -6.32 -5.16 -24.12
CA GLY A 99 -6.94 -6.40 -23.67
C GLY A 99 -6.37 -6.91 -22.34
N ALA A 100 -5.05 -6.99 -22.22
CA ALA A 100 -4.39 -7.43 -20.99
C ALA A 100 -4.63 -6.48 -19.80
N GLU A 101 -4.70 -5.17 -20.04
CA GLU A 101 -5.02 -4.17 -19.02
C GLU A 101 -6.43 -4.36 -18.47
N THR A 102 -7.43 -4.49 -19.34
CA THR A 102 -8.83 -4.75 -18.91
C THR A 102 -8.96 -6.07 -18.13
N GLU A 103 -8.22 -7.11 -18.53
CA GLU A 103 -8.22 -8.39 -17.83
C GLU A 103 -7.53 -8.29 -16.46
N ALA A 104 -6.43 -7.57 -16.37
CA ALA A 104 -5.75 -7.28 -15.11
C ALA A 104 -6.63 -6.47 -14.16
N GLU A 105 -7.35 -5.47 -14.65
CA GLU A 105 -8.34 -4.72 -13.88
C GLU A 105 -9.46 -5.63 -13.36
N ARG A 106 -10.04 -6.46 -14.23
CA ARG A 106 -11.09 -7.42 -13.83
C ARG A 106 -10.61 -8.36 -12.73
N ARG A 107 -9.39 -8.92 -12.84
CA ARG A 107 -8.81 -9.80 -11.82
C ARG A 107 -8.50 -9.06 -10.51
N ASN A 108 -8.04 -7.81 -10.58
CA ASN A 108 -7.81 -6.98 -9.40
C ASN A 108 -9.13 -6.70 -8.65
N LEU A 109 -10.22 -6.42 -9.37
CA LEU A 109 -11.55 -6.23 -8.78
C LEU A 109 -12.08 -7.54 -8.14
N ALA A 110 -11.91 -8.68 -8.83
CA ALA A 110 -12.28 -9.97 -8.27
C ALA A 110 -11.51 -10.27 -6.96
N LEU A 111 -10.19 -10.04 -6.94
CA LEU A 111 -9.38 -10.18 -5.74
C LEU A 111 -9.83 -9.22 -4.62
N HIS A 112 -10.15 -7.96 -4.95
CA HIS A 112 -10.64 -6.98 -3.99
C HIS A 112 -11.96 -7.42 -3.33
N SER A 113 -12.91 -7.91 -4.13
CA SER A 113 -14.19 -8.43 -3.62
C SER A 113 -13.97 -9.64 -2.70
N ALA A 114 -13.11 -10.58 -3.09
CA ALA A 114 -12.82 -11.78 -2.30
C ALA A 114 -12.09 -11.46 -0.98
N LEU A 115 -11.19 -10.47 -0.97
CA LEU A 115 -10.56 -9.98 0.26
C LEU A 115 -11.58 -9.29 1.19
N SER A 116 -12.54 -8.58 0.63
CA SER A 116 -13.63 -7.94 1.40
C SER A 116 -14.53 -8.99 2.04
N GLU A 117 -14.86 -10.06 1.32
CA GLU A 117 -15.58 -11.21 1.88
C GLU A 117 -14.77 -11.93 2.98
N GLU A 118 -13.47 -12.18 2.76
CA GLU A 118 -12.60 -12.75 3.80
C GLU A 118 -12.55 -11.87 5.05
N LEU A 119 -12.48 -10.55 4.90
CA LEU A 119 -12.55 -9.62 6.04
C LEU A 119 -13.86 -9.75 6.80
N ALA A 120 -15.00 -9.84 6.10
CA ALA A 120 -16.30 -10.07 6.72
C ALA A 120 -16.35 -11.43 7.46
N ARG A 121 -15.81 -12.49 6.85
CA ARG A 121 -15.70 -13.82 7.47
C ARG A 121 -14.83 -13.79 8.73
N VAL A 122 -13.64 -13.18 8.68
CA VAL A 122 -12.72 -13.06 9.82
C VAL A 122 -13.34 -12.20 10.93
N ARG A 123 -14.10 -11.15 10.58
CA ARG A 123 -14.85 -10.33 11.55
C ARG A 123 -15.92 -11.14 12.27
N ALA A 124 -16.75 -11.88 11.52
CA ALA A 124 -17.76 -12.75 12.12
C ALA A 124 -17.14 -13.84 13.01
N ALA A 125 -15.99 -14.39 12.61
CA ALA A 125 -15.23 -15.33 13.43
C ALA A 125 -14.68 -14.69 14.71
N TRP A 126 -14.24 -13.43 14.64
CA TRP A 126 -13.78 -12.67 15.81
C TRP A 126 -14.92 -12.40 16.80
N ASP A 127 -16.10 -12.01 16.31
CA ASP A 127 -17.30 -11.80 17.13
C ASP A 127 -17.73 -13.09 17.85
N ALA A 128 -17.62 -14.24 17.17
CA ALA A 128 -17.98 -15.55 17.74
C ALA A 128 -16.93 -16.15 18.69
N THR A 129 -15.67 -15.73 18.58
CA THR A 129 -14.56 -16.27 19.38
C THR A 129 -14.51 -15.57 20.74
N SER A 130 -14.46 -16.31 21.84
CA SER A 130 -14.30 -15.77 23.21
C SER A 130 -12.85 -15.83 23.71
N GLU A 131 -12.02 -16.71 23.14
CA GLU A 131 -10.65 -16.94 23.57
C GLU A 131 -9.69 -15.81 23.15
N ARG A 132 -8.88 -15.33 24.11
CA ARG A 132 -7.99 -14.16 23.94
C ARG A 132 -6.92 -14.39 22.87
N GLU A 133 -6.25 -15.54 22.91
CA GLU A 133 -5.17 -15.86 21.96
C GLU A 133 -5.69 -16.07 20.53
N ALA A 134 -6.88 -16.65 20.39
CA ALA A 134 -7.53 -16.79 19.09
C ALA A 134 -7.98 -15.42 18.55
N ARG A 135 -8.51 -14.54 19.41
CA ARG A 135 -8.86 -13.15 19.03
C ARG A 135 -7.66 -12.35 18.54
N SER A 136 -6.51 -12.42 19.21
CA SER A 136 -5.32 -11.66 18.81
C SER A 136 -4.80 -12.10 17.42
N LYS A 137 -4.85 -13.40 17.12
CA LYS A 137 -4.53 -13.95 15.78
C LYS A 137 -5.50 -13.46 14.70
N LEU A 138 -6.81 -13.40 14.99
CA LEU A 138 -7.82 -12.88 14.07
C LEU A 138 -7.62 -11.38 13.81
N ILE A 139 -7.26 -10.60 14.83
CA ILE A 139 -6.93 -9.17 14.69
C ILE A 139 -5.71 -8.96 13.79
N ALA A 140 -4.64 -9.74 13.98
CA ALA A 140 -3.47 -9.69 13.10
C ALA A 140 -3.86 -9.98 11.64
N ARG A 141 -4.65 -11.03 11.41
CA ARG A 141 -5.15 -11.38 10.07
C ARG A 141 -6.03 -10.28 9.46
N MET A 142 -6.89 -9.63 10.25
CA MET A 142 -7.68 -8.49 9.76
C MET A 142 -6.78 -7.34 9.30
N ARG A 143 -5.71 -7.04 10.04
CA ARG A 143 -4.76 -5.99 9.66
C ARG A 143 -4.05 -6.34 8.35
N ASP A 144 -3.57 -7.58 8.22
CA ASP A 144 -2.91 -8.03 7.00
C ASP A 144 -3.84 -7.92 5.78
N LEU A 145 -5.06 -8.44 5.88
CA LEU A 145 -6.07 -8.37 4.82
C LEU A 145 -6.45 -6.91 4.47
N ARG A 146 -6.54 -6.02 5.46
CA ARG A 146 -6.76 -4.58 5.23
C ARG A 146 -5.62 -3.95 4.47
N THR A 147 -4.37 -4.18 4.89
CA THR A 147 -3.20 -3.64 4.20
C THR A 147 -3.10 -4.13 2.76
N GLU A 148 -3.42 -5.40 2.51
CA GLU A 148 -3.45 -5.95 1.15
C GLU A 148 -4.55 -5.29 0.31
N ARG A 149 -5.76 -5.17 0.86
CA ARG A 149 -6.88 -4.50 0.18
C ARG A 149 -6.58 -3.03 -0.12
N ASP A 150 -5.96 -2.31 0.81
CA ASP A 150 -5.62 -0.90 0.62
C ASP A 150 -4.48 -0.71 -0.38
N ALA A 151 -3.51 -1.64 -0.42
CA ALA A 151 -2.51 -1.71 -1.48
C ALA A 151 -3.14 -2.02 -2.85
N LEU A 152 -4.18 -2.85 -2.93
CA LEU A 152 -4.91 -3.06 -4.19
C LEU A 152 -5.71 -1.82 -4.59
N ARG A 153 -6.34 -1.13 -3.63
CA ARG A 153 -7.09 0.11 -3.87
C ARG A 153 -6.22 1.21 -4.45
N SER A 154 -4.96 1.34 -4.05
CA SER A 154 -4.05 2.35 -4.64
C SER A 154 -3.58 1.99 -6.05
N THR A 155 -3.64 0.71 -6.44
CA THR A 155 -3.26 0.25 -7.78
C THR A 155 -4.40 0.26 -8.80
N LEU A 156 -5.65 0.25 -8.33
CA LEU A 156 -6.80 0.43 -9.20
C LEU A 156 -6.82 1.90 -9.63
N PRO A 157 -6.76 2.20 -10.95
CA PRO A 157 -6.93 3.57 -11.39
C PRO A 157 -8.24 4.09 -10.82
N ALA A 158 -8.26 5.35 -10.36
CA ALA A 158 -9.50 6.06 -10.08
C ALA A 158 -10.21 6.29 -11.43
N SER A 159 -10.76 5.22 -12.00
CA SER A 159 -11.60 5.11 -13.19
C SER A 159 -11.47 6.31 -14.12
N HIS A 160 -10.62 6.16 -15.14
CA HIS A 160 -10.39 7.09 -16.25
C HIS A 160 -11.62 7.98 -16.52
N GLU A 161 -11.47 9.29 -16.32
CA GLU A 161 -12.47 10.23 -16.85
C GLU A 161 -12.46 10.10 -18.38
N PRO A 162 -13.63 9.89 -19.03
CA PRO A 162 -13.74 10.12 -20.45
C PRO A 162 -13.48 11.61 -20.65
N ALA A 163 -12.38 11.94 -21.35
CA ALA A 163 -12.21 13.28 -21.88
C ALA A 163 -13.42 13.54 -22.79
N LEU A 164 -14.31 14.45 -22.36
CA LEU A 164 -15.42 14.89 -23.18
C LEU A 164 -14.84 15.71 -24.33
N ASP A 165 -14.59 15.05 -25.45
CA ASP A 165 -14.34 15.73 -26.71
C ASP A 165 -15.59 16.55 -27.03
N ARG A 166 -15.44 17.88 -26.94
CA ARG A 166 -16.46 18.85 -27.31
C ARG A 166 -16.62 18.80 -28.83
N ARG A 167 -17.34 17.80 -29.34
CA ARG A 167 -17.71 17.72 -30.75
C ARG A 167 -18.66 18.86 -31.11
N GLU A 168 -18.45 19.41 -32.29
CA GLU A 168 -19.22 20.54 -32.83
C GLU A 168 -20.70 20.19 -32.92
N SER A 169 -21.56 21.19 -32.66
CA SER A 169 -23.02 21.03 -32.71
C SER A 169 -23.46 20.70 -34.14
N SER A 170 -23.79 19.43 -34.39
CA SER A 170 -24.48 19.01 -35.61
C SER A 170 -25.94 19.47 -35.55
N ASP A 171 -26.45 20.01 -36.66
CA ASP A 171 -27.86 20.41 -36.81
C ASP A 171 -28.73 19.29 -37.42
N ASP A 172 -28.19 18.08 -37.59
CA ASP A 172 -28.94 16.90 -38.03
C ASP A 172 -29.69 16.25 -36.84
N PRO A 173 -31.02 16.04 -36.91
CA PRO A 173 -31.78 15.40 -35.83
C PRO A 173 -31.32 13.97 -35.51
N GLU A 174 -30.75 13.20 -36.45
CA GLU A 174 -30.24 11.85 -36.16
C GLU A 174 -28.94 11.90 -35.35
N ASP A 175 -28.00 12.77 -35.73
CA ASP A 175 -26.74 12.98 -35.00
C ASP A 175 -26.98 13.48 -33.57
N LEU A 176 -28.00 14.35 -33.37
CA LEU A 176 -28.36 14.87 -32.04
C LEU A 176 -28.89 13.77 -31.11
N LEU A 177 -29.61 12.77 -31.65
CA LEU A 177 -30.10 11.62 -30.88
C LEU A 177 -28.96 10.66 -30.53
N GLU A 178 -28.06 10.37 -31.47
CA GLU A 178 -26.86 9.56 -31.19
C GLU A 178 -26.00 10.22 -30.11
N GLN A 179 -25.83 11.54 -30.16
CA GLN A 179 -25.13 12.29 -29.12
C GLN A 179 -25.85 12.21 -27.76
N ALA A 180 -27.18 12.28 -27.73
CA ALA A 180 -27.94 12.13 -26.49
C ALA A 180 -27.77 10.74 -25.86
N ASP A 181 -27.75 9.68 -26.67
CA ASP A 181 -27.53 8.30 -26.21
C ASP A 181 -26.11 8.13 -25.65
N VAL A 182 -25.09 8.67 -26.32
CA VAL A 182 -23.70 8.66 -25.81
C VAL A 182 -23.60 9.41 -24.48
N LEU A 183 -24.32 10.53 -24.33
CA LEU A 183 -24.37 11.27 -23.07
C LEU A 183 -25.06 10.46 -21.96
N ARG A 184 -26.15 9.75 -22.24
CA ARG A 184 -26.78 8.84 -21.28
C ARG A 184 -25.88 7.70 -20.86
N ASP A 185 -25.16 7.07 -21.79
CA ASP A 185 -24.17 6.04 -21.47
C ASP A 185 -23.05 6.60 -20.57
N SER A 186 -22.63 7.84 -20.81
CA SER A 186 -21.65 8.52 -19.96
C SER A 186 -22.22 8.86 -18.58
N GLU A 187 -23.49 9.24 -18.51
CA GLU A 187 -24.19 9.50 -17.25
C GLU A 187 -24.33 8.24 -16.41
N ASP A 188 -24.74 7.12 -17.00
CA ASP A 188 -24.87 5.84 -16.32
C ASP A 188 -23.53 5.36 -15.76
N LYS A 189 -22.44 5.58 -16.48
CA LYS A 189 -21.07 5.33 -15.96
C LYS A 189 -20.73 6.21 -14.77
N VAL A 190 -21.09 7.50 -14.81
CA VAL A 190 -20.87 8.43 -13.69
C VAL A 190 -21.73 8.04 -12.49
N ARG A 191 -22.98 7.63 -12.68
CA ARG A 191 -23.88 7.15 -11.63
C ARG A 191 -23.35 5.87 -10.98
N GLN A 192 -22.85 4.91 -11.77
CA GLN A 192 -22.19 3.71 -11.26
C GLN A 192 -20.96 4.06 -10.41
N ARG A 193 -20.13 5.01 -10.86
CA ARG A 193 -18.98 5.48 -10.07
C ARG A 193 -19.42 6.16 -8.78
N LEU A 194 -20.44 7.00 -8.83
CA LEU A 194 -21.00 7.66 -7.65
C LEU A 194 -21.56 6.63 -6.66
N GLN A 195 -22.19 5.55 -7.12
CA GLN A 195 -22.65 4.46 -6.26
C GLN A 195 -21.47 3.72 -5.62
N ALA A 196 -20.43 3.40 -6.39
CA ALA A 196 -19.21 2.78 -5.86
C ALA A 196 -18.51 3.68 -4.83
N LEU A 197 -18.47 4.99 -5.09
CA LEU A 197 -17.83 5.97 -4.21
C LEU A 197 -18.66 6.21 -2.93
N ARG A 198 -19.99 6.20 -3.01
CA ARG A 198 -20.88 6.19 -1.83
C ARG A 198 -20.67 4.93 -0.99
N GLY A 199 -20.55 3.76 -1.62
CA GLY A 199 -20.17 2.52 -0.93
C GLY A 199 -18.82 2.63 -0.21
N ARG A 200 -17.83 3.24 -0.86
CA ARG A 200 -16.52 3.53 -0.26
C ARG A 200 -16.62 4.46 0.96
N ILE A 201 -17.47 5.48 0.90
CA ILE A 201 -17.72 6.39 2.04
C ILE A 201 -18.37 5.64 3.20
N THR A 202 -19.35 4.78 2.95
CA THR A 202 -20.01 4.01 4.01
C THR A 202 -19.05 3.02 4.66
N GLU A 203 -18.25 2.30 3.86
CA GLU A 203 -17.21 1.40 4.37
C GLU A 203 -16.22 2.14 5.27
N LEU A 204 -15.70 3.30 4.84
CA LEU A 204 -14.76 4.09 5.64
C LEU A 204 -15.38 4.62 6.93
N ARG A 205 -16.67 4.97 6.93
CA ARG A 205 -17.38 5.38 8.14
C ARG A 205 -17.53 4.21 9.12
N GLU A 206 -17.88 3.03 8.63
CA GLU A 206 -17.96 1.80 9.42
C GLU A 206 -16.59 1.37 9.97
N GLU A 207 -15.52 1.55 9.19
CA GLU A 207 -14.15 1.30 9.62
C GLU A 207 -13.73 2.24 10.76
N ARG A 208 -14.01 3.54 10.64
CA ARG A 208 -13.72 4.51 11.72
C ARG A 208 -14.50 4.21 12.98
N GLU A 209 -15.76 3.83 12.84
CA GLU A 209 -16.60 3.43 13.98
C GLU A 209 -16.05 2.16 14.65
N LEU A 210 -15.58 1.20 13.85
CA LEU A 210 -14.95 -0.01 14.38
C LEU A 210 -13.61 0.30 15.07
N ASP A 211 -12.75 1.11 14.47
CA ASP A 211 -11.47 1.49 15.06
C ASP A 211 -11.67 2.29 16.35
N ARG A 212 -12.70 3.14 16.41
CA ARG A 212 -13.11 3.82 17.64
C ARG A 212 -13.50 2.80 18.71
N ARG A 213 -14.39 1.86 18.41
CA ARG A 213 -14.78 0.79 19.34
C ARG A 213 -13.60 -0.08 19.77
N MET A 214 -12.66 -0.39 18.86
CA MET A 214 -11.45 -1.14 19.18
C MET A 214 -10.51 -0.33 20.09
N SER A 215 -10.37 0.97 19.86
CA SER A 215 -9.57 1.87 20.69
C SER A 215 -10.19 2.04 22.07
N ASP A 216 -11.52 2.17 22.16
CA ASP A 216 -12.25 2.26 23.43
C ASP A 216 -12.10 0.95 24.21
N PHE A 217 -12.22 -0.21 23.55
CA PHE A 217 -12.03 -1.51 24.19
C PHE A 217 -10.58 -1.73 24.68
N LEU A 218 -9.57 -1.38 23.87
CA LEU A 218 -8.16 -1.45 24.28
C LEU A 218 -7.84 -0.44 25.40
N GLY A 219 -8.47 0.73 25.40
CA GLY A 219 -8.33 1.73 26.46
C GLY A 219 -8.95 1.27 27.78
N GLU A 220 -10.14 0.68 27.74
CA GLU A 220 -10.81 0.09 28.90
C GLU A 220 -10.07 -1.15 29.42
N GLU A 221 -9.56 -2.03 28.55
CA GLU A 221 -8.77 -3.22 28.93
C GLU A 221 -7.40 -2.82 29.55
N SER A 222 -6.79 -1.73 29.09
CA SER A 222 -5.58 -1.16 29.72
C SER A 222 -5.80 -0.72 31.16
N MET A 223 -7.02 -0.31 31.54
CA MET A 223 -7.32 0.07 32.93
C MET A 223 -7.34 -1.13 33.89
N PHE A 224 -7.53 -2.35 33.37
CA PHE A 224 -7.46 -3.58 34.17
C PHE A 224 -6.02 -4.11 34.29
N ASP A 225 -5.20 -3.97 33.23
CA ASP A 225 -3.78 -4.35 33.25
C ASP A 225 -2.92 -3.43 34.14
N GLU A 226 -3.26 -2.14 34.24
CA GLU A 226 -2.56 -1.19 35.11
C GLU A 226 -2.72 -1.57 36.60
N GLN A 227 -3.85 -2.15 37.00
CA GLN A 227 -4.05 -2.64 38.38
C GLN A 227 -3.14 -3.85 38.67
N ASP A 228 -2.90 -4.72 37.68
CA ASP A 228 -2.08 -5.92 37.84
C ASP A 228 -0.57 -5.60 37.83
N ARG A 229 -0.14 -4.57 37.07
CA ARG A 229 1.26 -4.10 37.06
C ARG A 229 1.70 -3.40 38.35
N HIS A 230 0.77 -2.96 39.19
CA HIS A 230 1.08 -2.37 40.50
C HIS A 230 1.25 -3.42 41.62
N MET A 231 0.95 -4.71 41.39
CA MET A 231 1.34 -5.80 42.30
C MET A 231 2.70 -6.40 41.91
N ARG A 232 3.78 -5.61 42.00
CA ARG A 232 5.14 -6.18 42.06
C ARG A 232 5.34 -6.87 43.41
N LEU A 233 4.91 -8.12 43.52
CA LEU A 233 5.26 -9.00 44.62
C LEU A 233 6.74 -9.37 44.49
N ARG A 234 7.60 -8.74 45.29
CA ARG A 234 8.99 -9.19 45.45
C ARG A 234 8.99 -10.38 46.41
N PHE A 235 9.31 -11.57 45.88
CA PHE A 235 9.56 -12.75 46.70
C PHE A 235 11.00 -12.72 47.21
N ASN A 236 11.18 -12.46 48.50
CA ASN A 236 12.50 -12.39 49.10
C ASN A 236 12.92 -13.78 49.58
N SER A 237 13.79 -14.46 48.82
CA SER A 237 14.18 -15.86 49.05
C SER A 237 14.96 -16.08 50.35
N SER A 238 15.54 -15.02 50.91
CA SER A 238 16.27 -15.05 52.19
C SER A 238 15.33 -15.17 53.42
N THR A 239 14.14 -14.57 53.36
CA THR A 239 13.23 -14.49 54.53
C THR A 239 11.91 -15.22 54.35
N LYS A 240 11.67 -15.88 53.21
CA LYS A 240 10.40 -16.55 52.86
C LYS A 240 9.17 -15.68 53.17
N SER A 241 9.25 -14.38 52.86
CA SER A 241 8.14 -13.46 53.04
C SER A 241 7.86 -12.69 51.76
N ILE A 242 6.57 -12.46 51.50
CA ILE A 242 6.06 -11.71 50.36
C ILE A 242 5.69 -10.33 50.87
N SER A 243 6.36 -9.28 50.39
CA SER A 243 6.04 -7.90 50.73
C SER A 243 5.45 -7.17 49.51
N VAL A 244 4.28 -6.55 49.70
CA VAL A 244 3.63 -5.68 48.71
C VAL A 244 4.09 -4.25 48.99
N GLU A 245 4.86 -3.66 48.07
CA GLU A 245 5.33 -2.27 48.18
C GLU A 245 4.48 -1.37 47.28
N ALA A 246 3.56 -0.61 47.88
CA ALA A 246 2.74 0.37 47.16
C ALA A 246 3.62 1.53 46.70
N SER A 247 3.81 1.68 45.39
CA SER A 247 4.64 2.74 44.83
C SER A 247 4.00 4.11 45.10
N GLN A 248 4.53 4.84 46.08
CA GLN A 248 4.23 6.26 46.27
C GLN A 248 4.76 7.04 45.06
N ARG A 249 3.82 7.60 44.28
CA ARG A 249 4.13 8.65 43.30
C ARG A 249 4.69 9.85 44.05
N SER A 250 6.01 10.08 43.97
CA SER A 250 6.62 11.34 44.42
C SER A 250 7.03 12.20 43.24
N ARG A 251 6.56 13.44 43.33
CA ARG A 251 6.50 14.51 42.34
C ARG A 251 7.59 15.52 42.71
N GLY A 252 8.63 15.63 41.88
CA GLY A 252 9.47 16.83 41.74
C GLY A 252 10.57 17.10 42.78
N GLY A 253 11.74 17.55 42.27
CA GLY A 253 12.59 18.54 42.94
C GLY A 253 13.96 18.10 43.50
N LEU A 254 15.02 18.50 42.77
CA LEU A 254 16.26 19.17 43.24
C LEU A 254 17.11 18.56 44.40
N PHE A 255 18.34 18.17 44.02
CA PHE A 255 19.60 17.85 44.76
C PHE A 255 19.97 18.72 45.99
N PRO A 256 21.10 18.48 46.74
CA PRO A 256 22.01 17.30 46.84
C PRO A 256 22.45 16.92 48.29
N GLY A 257 23.16 15.79 48.47
CA GLY A 257 24.00 15.57 49.67
C GLY A 257 24.44 14.10 49.89
N ALA A 258 25.69 13.79 49.54
CA ALA A 258 26.40 12.54 49.87
C ALA A 258 27.16 12.71 51.23
N PRO A 259 28.04 11.79 51.73
CA PRO A 259 28.46 10.47 51.24
C PRO A 259 28.65 9.41 52.38
N GLN A 260 29.42 8.34 52.07
CA GLN A 260 30.05 7.31 52.93
C GLN A 260 29.35 5.95 52.93
N ASP A 261 30.03 4.80 52.82
CA ASP A 261 31.42 4.47 52.52
C ASP A 261 31.50 2.93 52.37
N SER A 262 32.53 2.45 51.64
CA SER A 262 33.22 1.16 51.85
C SER A 262 32.48 -0.18 51.57
N PHE A 263 33.11 -1.27 51.13
CA PHE A 263 34.33 -1.58 50.37
C PHE A 263 34.31 -3.12 50.12
N SER A 264 35.10 -3.58 49.15
CA SER A 264 35.78 -4.90 49.09
C SER A 264 35.11 -6.19 48.57
N GLY A 265 35.69 -6.67 47.45
CA GLY A 265 36.11 -8.06 47.20
C GLY A 265 35.16 -8.91 46.35
N GLY A 266 35.53 -9.54 45.22
CA GLY A 266 36.80 -9.80 44.57
C GLY A 266 36.75 -11.17 43.87
N ALA A 267 37.24 -11.26 42.62
CA ALA A 267 37.65 -12.47 41.87
C ALA A 267 36.59 -13.54 41.53
N GLN A 268 36.61 -14.37 40.47
CA GLN A 268 37.37 -14.55 39.21
C GLN A 268 36.84 -15.87 38.57
N GLY A 269 36.86 -16.02 37.24
CA GLY A 269 36.66 -17.31 36.52
C GLY A 269 35.34 -17.39 35.75
N ASP A 270 35.22 -17.28 34.41
CA ASP A 270 35.90 -17.88 33.25
C ASP A 270 35.16 -19.13 32.70
N SER A 271 35.15 -19.24 31.36
CA SER A 271 34.71 -20.36 30.49
C SER A 271 33.36 -20.25 29.76
N ALA A 272 33.41 -19.82 28.49
CA ALA A 272 32.47 -20.17 27.43
C ALA A 272 33.23 -20.63 26.15
N PRO A 273 32.82 -21.71 25.44
CA PRO A 273 33.43 -22.20 24.20
C PRO A 273 32.72 -21.65 22.91
N PRO A 274 33.25 -21.89 21.67
CA PRO A 274 33.34 -20.86 20.61
C PRO A 274 32.64 -21.11 19.23
N ILE A 275 32.52 -20.01 18.43
CA ILE A 275 32.73 -19.83 16.93
C ILE A 275 31.78 -20.59 15.93
N PRO A 276 31.51 -20.17 14.63
CA PRO A 276 32.22 -19.21 13.74
C PRO A 276 31.42 -18.13 12.94
N GLN A 277 32.18 -17.14 12.45
CA GLN A 277 31.90 -16.29 11.27
C GLN A 277 32.79 -16.71 10.08
N PRO A 278 32.40 -16.41 8.82
CA PRO A 278 33.32 -16.36 7.67
C PRO A 278 33.75 -14.92 7.30
N PRO A 279 34.87 -14.73 6.55
CA PRO A 279 35.53 -13.44 6.33
C PRO A 279 35.44 -12.89 4.88
N ALA A 280 35.62 -11.57 4.73
CA ALA A 280 36.11 -10.90 3.51
C ALA A 280 36.75 -9.55 3.93
N ALA A 281 38.10 -9.40 3.96
CA ALA A 281 38.99 -8.99 2.85
C ALA A 281 38.54 -7.65 2.22
N GLY A 282 39.14 -6.49 2.53
CA GLY A 282 40.46 -6.00 2.08
C GLY A 282 40.28 -5.29 0.71
N GLU A 283 40.58 -4.01 0.47
CA GLU A 283 41.86 -3.29 0.57
C GLU A 283 41.69 -1.77 0.19
N PRO A 284 42.76 -0.92 0.29
CA PRO A 284 42.71 0.54 0.53
C PRO A 284 43.26 1.42 -0.63
N VAL A 285 43.11 2.76 -0.56
CA VAL A 285 43.93 3.75 -1.31
C VAL A 285 44.07 5.12 -0.55
N PRO A 286 45.21 5.87 -0.66
CA PRO A 286 45.65 6.92 0.28
C PRO A 286 45.86 8.36 -0.28
N GLY A 287 46.11 9.34 0.61
CA GLY A 287 46.82 10.63 0.39
C GLY A 287 45.99 11.80 -0.18
N THR A 288 46.16 13.11 0.11
CA THR A 288 47.21 14.01 0.66
C THR A 288 46.55 15.42 0.95
N PRO A 289 47.24 16.58 1.10
CA PRO A 289 47.64 17.25 2.36
C PRO A 289 47.03 18.67 2.63
N SER A 290 47.38 19.22 3.83
CA SER A 290 47.30 20.61 4.39
C SER A 290 47.52 21.81 3.44
N PRO A 291 47.29 23.11 3.79
CA PRO A 291 47.47 23.83 5.10
C PRO A 291 46.29 24.81 5.44
N GLY A 292 46.19 25.65 6.48
CA GLY A 292 46.99 26.09 7.62
C GLY A 292 46.39 27.45 8.11
N ASN A 293 46.21 27.63 9.42
CA ASN A 293 46.09 28.90 10.18
C ASN A 293 45.61 28.51 11.60
N GLY A 294 46.27 28.78 12.72
CA GLY A 294 47.08 29.94 13.09
C GLY A 294 46.27 30.78 14.07
N GLY A 295 46.45 30.58 15.38
CA GLY A 295 45.80 31.41 16.41
C GLY A 295 45.83 30.78 17.80
N VAL A 296 46.73 31.30 18.64
CA VAL A 296 46.99 30.93 20.04
C VAL A 296 45.98 31.62 20.95
N GLU A 297 45.35 30.91 21.90
CA GLU A 297 44.98 31.53 23.19
C GLU A 297 44.83 30.50 24.32
N MET A 298 45.47 30.82 25.44
CA MET A 298 45.49 30.10 26.71
C MET A 298 44.11 30.12 27.39
N GLY A 299 43.69 28.99 27.93
CA GLY A 299 42.51 28.89 28.79
C GLY A 299 42.43 27.52 29.46
N ASP A 300 43.05 27.41 30.63
CA ASP A 300 43.05 26.25 31.51
C ASP A 300 41.65 26.05 32.11
N GLN A 301 40.89 25.07 31.59
CA GLN A 301 39.67 24.55 32.21
C GLN A 301 39.58 23.05 32.01
N VAL A 302 39.88 22.31 33.09
CA VAL A 302 39.61 20.89 33.23
C VAL A 302 38.09 20.68 33.28
N GLN A 303 37.48 20.44 32.12
CA GLN A 303 36.10 19.95 32.02
C GLN A 303 36.13 18.42 31.97
N SER A 304 35.59 17.79 33.00
CA SER A 304 35.35 16.35 33.05
C SER A 304 34.46 15.93 31.88
N PRO A 305 34.78 14.87 31.12
CA PRO A 305 33.94 14.41 30.03
C PRO A 305 32.66 13.78 30.59
N VAL A 306 31.55 14.52 30.52
CA VAL A 306 30.22 13.94 30.67
C VAL A 306 29.95 13.09 29.43
N TYR A 307 30.10 11.78 29.55
CA TYR A 307 29.59 10.84 28.56
C TYR A 307 28.06 10.90 28.56
N ARG A 308 27.49 11.78 27.73
CA ARG A 308 26.11 11.62 27.25
C ARG A 308 26.13 10.54 26.17
N ALA A 309 25.51 9.40 26.44
CA ALA A 309 25.18 8.45 25.40
C ALA A 309 24.31 9.17 24.35
N ALA A 310 24.90 9.51 23.21
CA ALA A 310 24.15 9.94 22.04
C ALA A 310 23.38 8.71 21.55
N ASP A 311 22.05 8.76 21.69
CA ASP A 311 21.17 7.76 21.09
C ASP A 311 21.26 7.89 19.56
N ASN A 312 22.14 7.10 18.96
CA ASN A 312 22.31 6.97 17.51
C ASN A 312 21.29 6.00 16.90
N ARG A 313 20.08 5.90 17.48
CA ARG A 313 18.97 5.30 16.74
C ARG A 313 18.60 6.24 15.60
N PRO A 314 18.46 5.76 14.35
CA PRO A 314 17.94 6.59 13.29
C PRO A 314 16.60 7.14 13.75
N GLN A 315 16.49 8.46 13.84
CA GLN A 315 15.21 9.14 14.01
C GLN A 315 14.40 8.89 12.74
N VAL A 316 13.77 7.72 12.67
CA VAL A 316 12.71 7.46 11.71
C VAL A 316 11.59 8.38 12.13
N GLY A 317 11.41 9.45 11.36
CA GLY A 317 10.56 10.59 11.70
C GLY A 317 9.25 10.15 12.34
N THR A 318 9.03 10.58 13.58
CA THR A 318 7.75 10.50 14.28
C THR A 318 6.61 11.12 13.47
N VAL A 319 6.95 12.01 12.52
CA VAL A 319 6.04 12.57 11.52
C VAL A 319 5.44 11.48 10.61
N ARG A 320 6.19 10.45 10.20
CA ARG A 320 5.65 9.42 9.28
C ARG A 320 4.76 8.41 10.00
N ALA A 321 5.05 8.12 11.27
CA ALA A 321 4.20 7.27 12.11
C ALA A 321 2.93 8.00 12.58
N GLN A 322 2.99 9.31 12.84
CA GLN A 322 1.79 10.12 13.09
C GLN A 322 0.93 10.30 11.84
N VAL A 323 1.53 10.47 10.65
CA VAL A 323 0.78 10.58 9.38
C VAL A 323 0.09 9.26 8.99
N LEU A 324 0.65 8.10 9.40
CA LEU A 324 0.01 6.80 9.20
C LEU A 324 -0.99 6.42 10.31
N ALA A 325 -0.83 6.96 11.52
CA ALA A 325 -1.74 6.73 12.65
C ALA A 325 -2.92 7.73 12.68
N SER A 326 -2.76 8.92 12.12
CA SER A 326 -3.87 9.83 11.83
C SER A 326 -4.51 9.36 10.53
N GLY A 327 -5.46 8.42 10.61
CA GLY A 327 -6.34 8.13 9.47
C GLY A 327 -6.88 9.44 8.91
N ASN A 328 -6.36 9.83 7.74
CA ASN A 328 -6.36 11.22 7.30
C ASN A 328 -7.81 11.75 7.26
N PRO A 329 -8.19 12.73 8.11
CA PRO A 329 -9.56 13.27 8.10
C PRO A 329 -9.91 13.90 6.76
N GLU A 330 -8.90 14.24 5.98
CA GLU A 330 -8.97 14.80 4.64
C GLU A 330 -9.47 13.81 3.58
N ASP A 331 -9.25 12.50 3.73
CA ASP A 331 -9.66 11.52 2.70
C ASP A 331 -11.18 11.34 2.65
N LEU A 332 -11.87 11.31 3.79
CA LEU A 332 -13.33 11.15 3.81
C LEU A 332 -14.04 12.41 3.30
N ARG A 333 -13.56 13.60 3.69
CA ARG A 333 -14.06 14.87 3.14
C ARG A 333 -13.71 15.04 1.66
N GLY A 334 -12.53 14.57 1.23
CA GLY A 334 -12.12 14.53 -0.16
C GLY A 334 -13.06 13.66 -1.00
N LEU A 335 -13.34 12.44 -0.54
CA LEU A 335 -14.29 11.54 -1.20
C LEU A 335 -15.72 12.09 -1.20
N GLU A 336 -16.18 12.72 -0.12
CA GLU A 336 -17.48 13.41 -0.08
C GLU A 336 -17.55 14.57 -1.10
N SER A 337 -16.46 15.33 -1.24
CA SER A 337 -16.37 16.41 -2.23
C SER A 337 -16.33 15.90 -3.67
N GLU A 338 -15.66 14.76 -3.91
CA GLU A 338 -15.63 14.08 -5.20
C GLU A 338 -17.01 13.49 -5.54
N ALA A 339 -17.70 12.91 -4.56
CA ALA A 339 -19.08 12.44 -4.71
C ALA A 339 -20.01 13.58 -5.14
N ALA A 340 -19.91 14.74 -4.48
CA ALA A 340 -20.70 15.91 -4.83
C ALA A 340 -20.39 16.44 -6.24
N ARG A 341 -19.12 16.42 -6.67
CA ARG A 341 -18.73 16.77 -8.04
C ARG A 341 -19.30 15.81 -9.06
N LEU A 342 -19.17 14.50 -8.86
CA LEU A 342 -19.73 13.50 -9.76
C LEU A 342 -21.26 13.59 -9.82
N GLU A 343 -21.91 13.92 -8.71
CA GLU A 343 -23.36 14.15 -8.68
C GLU A 343 -23.77 15.37 -9.50
N SER A 344 -23.02 16.47 -9.41
CA SER A 344 -23.27 17.65 -10.24
C SER A 344 -23.03 17.37 -11.73
N LEU A 345 -22.00 16.58 -12.05
CA LEU A 345 -21.66 16.20 -13.42
C LEU A 345 -22.71 15.28 -14.04
N ALA A 346 -23.23 14.30 -13.28
CA ALA A 346 -24.34 13.46 -13.73
C ALA A 346 -25.58 14.29 -14.08
N ARG A 347 -25.96 15.24 -13.22
CA ARG A 347 -27.11 16.14 -13.48
C ARG A 347 -26.88 17.04 -14.69
N GLU A 348 -25.64 17.48 -14.93
CA GLU A 348 -25.30 18.26 -16.10
C GLU A 348 -25.43 17.44 -17.39
N LEU A 349 -24.93 16.19 -17.39
CA LEU A 349 -25.05 15.28 -18.53
C LEU A 349 -26.51 14.97 -18.87
N ASP A 350 -27.33 14.67 -17.86
CA ASP A 350 -28.78 14.44 -17.99
C ASP A 350 -29.48 15.66 -18.62
N SER A 351 -29.21 16.85 -18.08
CA SER A 351 -29.80 18.10 -18.61
C SER A 351 -29.39 18.40 -20.04
N ARG A 352 -28.16 18.04 -20.44
CA ARG A 352 -27.67 18.21 -21.81
C ARG A 352 -28.29 17.19 -22.74
N ALA A 353 -28.38 15.92 -22.35
CA ALA A 353 -29.05 14.88 -23.13
C ALA A 353 -30.52 15.27 -23.41
N ASP A 354 -31.24 15.74 -22.38
CA ASP A 354 -32.61 16.25 -22.49
C ASP A 354 -32.73 17.48 -23.41
N SER A 355 -31.70 18.33 -23.45
CA SER A 355 -31.68 19.49 -24.34
C SER A 355 -31.47 19.10 -25.81
N LEU A 356 -30.62 18.10 -26.07
CA LEU A 356 -30.38 17.57 -27.41
C LEU A 356 -31.60 16.82 -27.95
N GLU A 357 -32.26 16.00 -27.11
CA GLU A 357 -33.51 15.35 -27.49
C GLU A 357 -34.62 16.35 -27.84
N ARG A 358 -34.76 17.42 -27.04
CA ARG A 358 -35.75 18.47 -27.32
C ARG A 358 -35.46 19.16 -28.65
N ARG A 359 -34.21 19.51 -28.91
CA ARG A 359 -33.79 20.12 -30.18
C ARG A 359 -33.98 19.19 -31.38
N ALA A 360 -33.67 17.90 -31.24
CA ALA A 360 -33.94 16.89 -32.27
C ALA A 360 -35.44 16.74 -32.56
N ARG A 361 -36.30 16.84 -31.54
CA ARG A 361 -37.77 16.82 -31.70
C ARG A 361 -38.32 18.09 -32.34
N GLU A 362 -37.70 19.25 -32.12
CA GLU A 362 -38.09 20.52 -32.74
C GLU A 362 -37.69 20.62 -34.23
N LEU A 363 -36.65 19.87 -34.64
CA LEU A 363 -36.15 19.79 -36.01
C LEU A 363 -36.85 18.72 -36.87
N ARG A 364 -37.67 17.86 -36.25
CA ARG A 364 -38.58 16.92 -36.92
C ARG A 364 -39.95 17.55 -37.14
#